data_AF-A0A061S8S3-F1
#
_entry.id   AF-A0A061S8S3-F1
#
_cell.length_a   1.000
_cell.length_b   1.000
_cell.length_c   1.000
_cell.angle_alpha   90.00
_cell.angle_beta   90.00
_cell.angle_gamma   90.00
#
_symmetry.space_group_name_H-M   'P 1'
#
loop_
_entity.id
_entity.type
_entity.pdbx_description
1 polymer ?
#
loop_
_entity_poly.entity_id
_entity_poly.type
_entity_poly.pdbx_seq_one_letter_code
_entity_poly.pdbx_strand_id
1 'polypeptide(L)'
;PYNSVPEITPKHILGVILTNIEMDLTQQVKNSYATETFASTKKKPFKGQSKPAREHQDSLQALANGNNPPYEATLRMVKHEGSKAPFRVPQPTRKPSVSLAQKIPPPSLTAHSQHPLPA
;
A
#
# COMPACT_ATOMS: atom_id res chain seq x y z
N PRO A 1 43.29 8.13 -22.92
CA PRO A 1 42.45 7.01 -22.42
C PRO A 1 41.23 6.80 -23.32
N TYR A 2 41.35 5.89 -24.30
CA TYR A 2 40.24 5.52 -25.16
C TYR A 2 39.26 4.66 -24.36
N ASN A 3 38.02 5.13 -24.21
CA ASN A 3 36.93 4.31 -23.70
C ASN A 3 36.68 3.18 -24.70
N SER A 4 36.90 1.94 -24.28
CA SER A 4 36.54 0.74 -25.01
C SER A 4 35.03 0.69 -25.18
N VAL A 5 34.55 0.91 -26.41
CA VAL A 5 33.16 0.67 -26.78
C VAL A 5 32.93 -0.83 -26.65
N PRO A 6 31.93 -1.30 -25.87
CA PRO A 6 31.69 -2.72 -25.71
C PRO A 6 31.28 -3.33 -27.06
N GLU A 7 32.02 -4.35 -27.49
CA GLU A 7 31.77 -5.08 -28.73
C GLU A 7 30.53 -5.98 -28.55
N ILE A 8 29.39 -5.53 -29.09
CA ILE A 8 28.12 -6.25 -28.98
C ILE A 8 28.14 -7.42 -29.96
N THR A 9 28.45 -8.61 -29.44
CA THR A 9 28.43 -9.84 -30.25
C THR A 9 26.99 -10.31 -30.50
N PRO A 10 26.71 -10.98 -31.64
CA PRO A 10 25.39 -11.57 -31.92
C PRO A 10 24.89 -12.52 -30.82
N LYS A 11 25.81 -13.21 -30.13
CA LYS A 11 25.49 -14.08 -28.98
C LYS A 11 24.93 -13.28 -27.80
N HIS A 12 25.46 -12.08 -27.55
CA HIS A 12 24.96 -11.19 -26.51
C HIS A 12 23.54 -10.70 -26.83
N ILE A 13 23.27 -10.34 -28.08
CA ILE A 13 21.94 -9.90 -28.54
C ILE A 13 20.91 -11.02 -28.36
N LEU A 14 21.25 -12.25 -28.79
CA LEU A 14 20.38 -13.42 -28.62
C LEU A 14 20.10 -13.73 -27.14
N GLY A 15 21.10 -13.63 -26.27
CA GLY A 15 20.93 -13.82 -24.83
C GLY A 15 19.97 -12.79 -24.21
N VAL A 16 20.05 -11.52 -24.61
CA VAL A 16 19.14 -10.47 -24.15
C VAL A 16 17.71 -10.69 -24.67
N ILE A 17 17.55 -11.11 -25.93
CA ILE A 17 16.23 -11.40 -26.50
C ILE A 17 15.57 -12.57 -25.79
N LEU A 18 16.30 -13.67 -25.57
CA LEU A 18 15.77 -14.87 -24.90
C LEU A 18 15.35 -14.56 -23.45
N THR A 19 16.17 -13.83 -22.71
CA THR A 19 15.86 -13.43 -21.33
C THR A 19 14.66 -12.49 -21.24
N ASN A 20 14.50 -11.56 -22.20
CA ASN A 20 13.33 -10.69 -22.26
C ASN A 20 12.04 -11.46 -22.60
N ILE A 21 12.10 -12.44 -23.50
CA ILE A 21 10.95 -13.31 -23.83
C ILE A 21 10.57 -14.17 -22.61
N GLU A 22 11.55 -14.74 -21.92
CA GLU A 22 11.33 -15.55 -20.72
C GLU A 22 10.72 -14.74 -19.56
N MET A 23 11.20 -13.50 -19.38
CA MET A 23 10.64 -12.55 -18.42
C MET A 23 9.19 -12.18 -18.75
N ASP A 24 8.89 -11.90 -20.02
CA ASP A 24 7.54 -11.55 -20.48
C ASP A 24 6.56 -12.71 -20.29
N LEU A 25 6.95 -13.93 -20.67
CA LEU A 25 6.10 -15.11 -20.46
C LEU A 25 5.83 -15.38 -18.98
N THR A 26 6.85 -15.26 -18.13
CA THR A 26 6.70 -15.42 -16.69
C THR A 26 5.72 -14.38 -16.12
N GLN A 27 5.76 -13.16 -16.63
CA GLN A 27 4.84 -12.10 -16.20
C GLN A 27 3.42 -12.32 -16.73
N GLN A 28 3.25 -12.82 -17.95
CA GLN A 28 1.93 -13.19 -18.49
C GLN A 28 1.26 -14.28 -17.65
N VAL A 29 2.00 -15.32 -17.26
CA VAL A 29 1.48 -16.38 -16.38
C VAL A 29 1.08 -15.82 -15.00
N LYS A 30 1.92 -14.96 -14.40
CA LYS A 30 1.61 -14.29 -13.12
C LYS A 30 0.35 -13.44 -13.22
N ASN A 31 0.21 -12.67 -14.30
CA ASN A 31 -0.95 -11.81 -14.52
C ASN A 31 -2.22 -12.64 -14.71
N SER A 32 -2.16 -13.74 -15.48
CA SER A 32 -3.28 -14.66 -15.66
C SER A 32 -3.75 -15.24 -14.33
N TYR A 33 -2.83 -15.83 -13.56
CA TYR A 33 -3.12 -16.40 -12.25
C TYR A 33 -3.67 -15.37 -11.27
N ALA A 34 -3.10 -14.16 -11.25
CA ALA A 34 -3.59 -13.05 -10.44
C ALA A 34 -5.04 -12.71 -10.81
N THR A 35 -5.36 -12.63 -12.09
CA THR A 35 -6.70 -12.29 -12.59
C THR A 35 -7.74 -13.33 -12.15
N GLU A 36 -7.42 -14.61 -12.23
CA GLU A 36 -8.27 -15.71 -11.76
C GLU A 36 -8.46 -15.70 -10.23
N THR A 37 -7.39 -15.45 -9.47
CA THR A 37 -7.46 -15.37 -8.00
C THR A 37 -8.22 -14.13 -7.54
N PHE A 38 -8.08 -12.98 -8.19
CA PHE A 38 -8.90 -11.79 -7.89
C PHE A 38 -10.39 -12.00 -8.24
N ALA A 39 -10.69 -12.70 -9.33
CA ALA A 39 -12.07 -13.03 -9.70
C ALA A 39 -12.74 -13.96 -8.65
N SER A 40 -12.00 -14.91 -8.09
CA SER A 40 -12.51 -15.86 -7.08
C SER A 40 -12.60 -15.29 -5.66
N THR A 41 -11.73 -14.33 -5.29
CA THR A 41 -11.68 -13.73 -3.95
C THR A 41 -12.79 -12.72 -3.67
N LYS A 42 -13.56 -12.29 -4.68
CA LYS A 42 -14.71 -11.35 -4.54
C LYS A 42 -15.81 -11.79 -3.55
N LYS A 43 -15.77 -13.02 -3.01
CA LYS A 43 -16.91 -13.61 -2.29
C LYS A 43 -16.69 -13.94 -0.82
N LYS A 44 -15.48 -13.80 -0.26
CA LYS A 44 -15.23 -14.20 1.14
C LYS A 44 -15.05 -12.97 2.05
N PRO A 45 -15.97 -12.70 2.99
CA PRO A 45 -15.90 -11.54 3.88
C PRO A 45 -14.75 -11.63 4.92
N PHE A 46 -14.14 -12.81 5.07
CA PHE A 46 -13.01 -13.04 5.97
C PHE A 46 -12.01 -14.00 5.33
N LYS A 47 -10.75 -13.92 5.76
CA LYS A 47 -9.65 -14.80 5.34
C LYS A 47 -9.73 -16.17 6.03
N GLY A 48 -10.21 -16.19 7.27
CA GLY A 48 -10.40 -17.41 8.05
C GLY A 48 -11.16 -17.16 9.34
N GLN A 49 -11.61 -18.24 9.99
CA GLN A 49 -12.26 -18.22 11.29
C GLN A 49 -11.85 -19.48 12.07
N SER A 50 -11.74 -19.37 13.41
CA SER A 50 -11.37 -20.51 14.26
C SER A 50 -12.51 -21.52 14.44
N LYS A 51 -13.76 -21.02 14.49
CA LYS A 51 -14.98 -21.82 14.68
C LYS A 51 -16.16 -21.27 13.88
N PRO A 52 -17.14 -22.11 13.52
CA PRO A 52 -18.41 -21.66 12.96
C PRO A 52 -19.16 -20.72 13.91
N ALA A 53 -19.97 -19.82 13.35
CA ALA A 53 -20.75 -18.87 14.14
C ALA A 53 -21.74 -19.55 15.10
N ARG A 54 -22.32 -20.68 14.66
CA ARG A 54 -23.36 -21.38 15.41
C ARG A 54 -22.85 -22.00 16.70
N GLU A 55 -21.71 -22.70 16.64
CA GLU A 55 -21.09 -23.33 17.80
C GLU A 55 -20.71 -22.30 18.89
N HIS A 56 -20.18 -21.16 18.47
CA HIS A 56 -19.89 -20.03 19.36
C HIS A 56 -21.17 -19.47 19.98
N GLN A 57 -22.24 -19.30 19.19
CA GLN A 57 -23.53 -18.82 19.68
C GLN A 57 -24.13 -19.78 20.72
N ASP A 58 -24.10 -21.08 20.45
CA ASP A 58 -24.63 -22.09 21.37
C ASP A 58 -23.84 -22.09 22.68
N SER A 59 -22.52 -21.92 22.63
CA SER A 59 -21.65 -21.79 23.82
C SER A 59 -21.95 -20.52 24.62
N LEU A 60 -22.17 -19.38 23.96
CA LEU A 60 -22.61 -18.14 24.63
C LEU A 60 -24.00 -18.28 25.24
N GLN A 61 -24.92 -18.99 24.58
CA GLN A 61 -26.25 -19.24 25.12
C GLN A 61 -26.18 -20.13 26.36
N ALA A 62 -25.34 -21.17 26.36
CA ALA A 62 -25.12 -22.00 27.53
C ALA A 62 -24.58 -21.19 28.71
N LEU A 63 -23.61 -20.30 28.47
CA LEU A 63 -23.10 -19.38 29.48
C LEU A 63 -24.20 -18.45 30.02
N ALA A 64 -25.02 -17.87 29.13
CA ALA A 64 -26.13 -17.00 29.52
C ALA A 64 -27.21 -17.73 30.34
N ASN A 65 -27.41 -19.02 30.08
CA ASN A 65 -28.31 -19.87 30.85
C ASN A 65 -27.77 -20.25 32.24
N GLY A 66 -26.57 -19.79 32.61
CA GLY A 66 -25.93 -20.07 33.89
C GLY A 66 -25.11 -21.36 33.93
N ASN A 67 -24.94 -22.04 32.79
CA ASN A 67 -23.98 -23.13 32.69
C ASN A 67 -22.56 -22.55 32.63
N ASN A 68 -21.56 -23.37 32.94
CA ASN A 68 -20.15 -22.96 32.90
C ASN A 68 -19.40 -23.66 31.75
N PRO A 69 -19.64 -23.26 30.48
CA PRO A 69 -18.88 -23.81 29.36
C PRO A 69 -17.39 -23.43 29.47
N PRO A 70 -16.46 -24.24 28.93
CA PRO A 70 -15.05 -23.90 28.90
C PRO A 70 -14.80 -22.56 28.19
N TYR A 71 -13.81 -21.80 28.66
CA TYR A 71 -13.46 -20.49 28.09
C TYR A 71 -13.26 -20.54 26.57
N GLU A 72 -12.50 -21.52 26.09
CA GLU A 72 -12.24 -21.74 24.66
C GLU A 72 -13.49 -22.02 23.83
N ALA A 73 -14.57 -22.51 24.44
CA ALA A 73 -15.85 -22.72 23.75
C ALA A 73 -16.55 -21.38 23.47
N THR A 74 -16.37 -20.40 24.36
CA THR A 74 -16.97 -19.06 24.23
C THR A 74 -16.15 -18.12 23.35
N LEU A 75 -14.89 -18.44 23.05
CA LEU A 75 -14.05 -17.65 22.18
C LEU A 75 -14.24 -18.02 20.70
N ARG A 76 -14.29 -16.99 19.85
CA ARG A 76 -14.22 -17.14 18.39
C ARG A 76 -13.34 -16.05 17.78
N MET A 77 -12.36 -16.47 16.98
CA MET A 77 -11.45 -15.57 16.29
C MET A 77 -11.80 -15.52 14.80
N VAL A 78 -11.83 -14.31 14.24
CA VAL A 78 -12.03 -14.07 12.80
C VAL A 78 -10.83 -13.29 12.28
N LYS A 79 -10.21 -13.79 11.21
CA LYS A 79 -9.05 -13.17 10.58
C LYS A 79 -9.47 -12.51 9.28
N HIS A 80 -9.14 -11.24 9.13
CA HIS A 80 -9.31 -10.48 7.89
C HIS A 80 -7.96 -10.32 7.17
N GLU A 81 -8.00 -9.92 5.89
CA GLU A 81 -6.78 -9.68 5.11
C GLU A 81 -5.89 -8.57 5.70
N GLY A 82 -6.51 -7.55 6.31
CA GLY A 82 -5.79 -6.43 6.93
C GLY A 82 -4.91 -5.68 5.94
N SER A 83 -3.92 -4.95 6.47
CA SER A 83 -2.87 -4.32 5.67
C SER A 83 -1.66 -5.26 5.55
N LYS A 84 -1.07 -5.34 4.35
CA LYS A 84 0.21 -6.05 4.13
C LYS A 84 1.41 -5.24 4.63
N ALA A 85 1.26 -3.93 4.80
CA ALA A 85 2.35 -3.08 5.28
C ALA A 85 2.65 -3.41 6.75
N PRO A 86 3.93 -3.52 7.15
CA PRO A 86 4.28 -3.69 8.55
C PRO A 86 3.80 -2.47 9.34
N PHE A 87 3.44 -2.70 10.60
CA PHE A 87 3.05 -1.61 11.49
C PHE A 87 4.22 -0.63 11.64
N ARG A 88 3.93 0.66 11.44
CA ARG A 88 4.85 1.76 11.70
C ARG A 88 4.11 2.81 12.51
N VAL A 89 4.80 3.38 13.50
CA VAL A 89 4.27 4.52 14.25
C VAL A 89 4.02 5.68 13.28
N PRO A 90 2.83 6.30 13.28
CA PRO A 90 2.51 7.41 12.39
C PRO A 90 3.53 8.54 12.52
N GLN A 91 4.11 8.95 11.40
CA GLN A 91 5.03 10.09 11.36
C GLN A 91 4.24 11.38 11.10
N PRO A 92 4.46 12.46 11.89
CA PRO A 92 3.83 13.75 11.65
C PRO A 92 4.15 14.25 10.25
N THR A 93 3.12 14.51 9.44
CA THR A 93 3.28 15.06 8.09
C THR A 93 3.46 16.58 8.09
N ARG A 94 3.21 17.22 9.24
CA ARG A 94 3.36 18.67 9.45
C ARG A 94 4.19 18.93 10.69
N LYS A 95 5.10 19.90 10.59
CA LYS A 95 5.82 20.43 11.74
C LYS A 95 4.87 21.25 12.64
N PRO A 96 5.14 21.35 13.95
CA PRO A 96 4.35 22.21 14.84
C PRO A 96 4.32 23.66 14.33
N SER A 97 3.18 24.32 14.49
CA SER A 97 2.83 25.63 13.89
C SER A 97 3.88 26.73 14.09
N VAL A 98 4.65 26.66 15.17
CA VAL A 98 5.67 27.66 15.55
C VAL A 98 6.91 27.62 14.65
N SER A 99 7.11 26.54 13.88
CA SER A 99 8.33 26.34 13.07
C SER A 99 8.18 26.71 11.59
N LEU A 100 7.00 27.18 11.17
CA LEU A 100 6.76 27.75 9.85
C LEU A 100 6.97 29.27 9.90
N ALA A 101 8.19 29.71 10.20
CA ALA A 101 8.61 31.04 9.79
C ALA A 101 8.70 31.02 8.25
N GLN A 102 7.59 31.30 7.58
CA GLN A 102 7.60 31.62 6.17
C GLN A 102 8.57 32.80 6.00
N LYS A 103 9.61 32.58 5.20
CA LYS A 103 10.48 33.66 4.72
C LYS A 103 9.64 34.53 3.79
N ILE A 104 8.86 35.44 4.37
CA ILE A 104 8.13 36.48 3.64
C ILE A 104 9.22 37.34 2.97
N PRO A 105 9.29 37.43 1.62
CA PRO A 105 10.20 38.39 0.99
C PRO A 105 9.76 39.81 1.39
N PRO A 106 10.69 40.72 1.73
CA PRO A 106 10.33 42.06 2.16
C PRO A 106 9.55 42.77 1.03
N PRO A 107 8.54 43.61 1.36
CA PRO A 107 7.80 44.34 0.35
C PRO A 107 8.74 45.30 -0.37
N SER A 108 8.81 45.20 -1.70
CA SER A 108 9.51 46.15 -2.55
C SER A 108 8.86 47.53 -2.41
N LEU A 109 9.59 48.49 -1.86
CA LEU A 109 9.21 49.90 -1.85
C LEU A 109 9.34 50.45 -3.28
N THR A 110 8.28 50.37 -4.07
CA THR A 110 8.21 51.08 -5.35
C THR A 110 7.97 52.57 -5.03
N ALA A 111 9.02 53.38 -5.10
CA ALA A 111 8.91 54.83 -5.01
C ALA A 111 8.05 55.36 -6.18
N HIS A 112 6.88 55.90 -5.88
CA HIS A 112 6.10 56.67 -6.85
C HIS A 112 6.80 58.01 -7.12
N SER A 113 7.49 58.08 -8.26
CA SER A 113 7.98 59.35 -8.82
C SER A 113 6.83 60.03 -9.55
N GLN A 114 6.45 61.22 -9.09
CA GLN A 114 5.48 62.12 -9.71
C GLN A 114 6.09 62.71 -11.00
N HIS A 115 5.30 62.80 -12.08
CA HIS A 115 5.47 63.83 -13.11
C HIS A 115 4.10 64.17 -13.76
N PRO A 116 3.90 65.42 -14.24
CA PRO A 116 2.59 66.09 -14.25
C PRO A 116 1.82 66.01 -15.58
N LEU A 117 0.53 66.34 -15.49
CA LEU A 117 -0.47 66.42 -16.56
C LEU A 117 -0.09 67.42 -17.66
N PRO A 118 -0.39 67.15 -18.95
CA PRO A 118 -0.35 68.14 -20.01
C PRO A 118 -1.67 68.93 -20.11
N ALA A 119 -1.57 70.14 -20.68
CA ALA A 119 -2.62 71.14 -20.86
C ALA A 119 -3.71 70.74 -21.86
#